data_AF-A0A076H952-F1
#
_entry.id   AF-A0A076H952-F1
#
_cell.length_a   1.000
_cell.length_b   1.000
_cell.length_c   1.000
_cell.angle_alpha   90.00
_cell.angle_beta   90.00
_cell.angle_gamma   90.00
#
_symmetry.space_group_name_H-M   'P 1'
#
loop_
_entity.id
_entity.type
_entity.pdbx_description
1 polymer ?
#
loop_
_entity_poly.entity_id
_entity_poly.type
_entity_poly.pdbx_seq_one_letter_code
_entity_poly.pdbx_strand_id
1 'polypeptide(L)'
;MVIGAGALALRSTQTLIKSSGEKTTQRQNAANGVRLMRSEIERSLHALVNGTPPDAELAYTDLGQYGDAVLQCQQLANGLTPGSSELTDQQKAKFLPLFGLKMADVTGQPVLYGMAQGSSSRTFSVKRCGTPLGLDGRYNNDKAPFVATVIDGIGMMPCLTYNDDKECTDTERPLPDKEAFEVTAIDVLQALNQKDFYGFSVSDNTTPNRQYLEPAFRFETDNSRKLIRVIGPMTCDDSTEVCVENTQITVASSTDSKNSQPLMLTAYARADKRLMTPGENTTTLGSEWFRDVNSKNVRFLVDGSGSMSACMAWSFGKNGTLEMGDTNRTYHTPQGDPLYRGNSYETSKAICNETRMERLQRELSELIQQLPQDTKVSLEVFSTPGYFNNRQWDKSKNGLVTIGDGNNRDSALEFVSSLDDQPGSTWGGTNPWAGLERSFEDKEADTLYFLSDGLPTTKLSIPGEDASYSNDFRPAATYYAKLNEEERQTKPLQVNSTSVMLSSPWMEDLSKKTEGNYIQSQ
;
A
#
# COMPACT_ATOMS: atom_id res chain seq x y z
N MET A 1 -27.82 -27.40 57.27
CA MET A 1 -27.85 -27.26 55.79
C MET A 1 -26.92 -26.11 55.39
N VAL A 2 -25.60 -26.33 55.41
CA VAL A 2 -24.56 -25.30 55.07
C VAL A 2 -23.46 -25.89 54.16
N ILE A 3 -23.67 -27.08 53.62
CA ILE A 3 -22.68 -27.77 52.75
C ILE A 3 -23.00 -27.57 51.24
N GLY A 4 -24.20 -27.08 50.89
CA GLY A 4 -24.62 -26.84 49.50
C GLY A 4 -24.19 -25.49 48.88
N ALA A 5 -23.97 -24.45 49.70
CA ALA A 5 -23.63 -23.11 49.21
C ALA A 5 -22.16 -22.97 48.79
N GLY A 6 -21.23 -23.69 49.47
CA GLY A 6 -19.80 -23.67 49.15
C GLY A 6 -19.45 -24.35 47.81
N ALA A 7 -20.17 -25.42 47.45
CA ALA A 7 -19.95 -26.12 46.18
C ALA A 7 -20.43 -25.31 44.96
N LEU A 8 -21.51 -24.51 45.12
CA LEU A 8 -21.99 -23.59 44.08
C LEU A 8 -21.06 -22.38 43.92
N ALA A 9 -20.55 -21.83 45.03
CA ALA A 9 -19.59 -20.71 45.01
C ALA A 9 -18.20 -21.10 44.44
N LEU A 10 -17.74 -22.33 44.69
CA LEU A 10 -16.50 -22.86 44.12
C LEU A 10 -16.64 -23.17 42.62
N ARG A 11 -17.78 -23.71 42.20
CA ARG A 11 -18.09 -23.90 40.77
C ARG A 11 -18.22 -22.57 40.04
N SER A 12 -18.90 -21.57 40.62
CA SER A 12 -18.99 -20.24 40.01
C SER A 12 -17.61 -19.56 39.91
N THR A 13 -16.75 -19.70 40.92
CA THR A 13 -15.39 -19.16 40.89
C THR A 13 -14.52 -19.88 39.86
N GLN A 14 -14.63 -21.21 39.74
CA GLN A 14 -13.91 -21.99 38.73
C GLN A 14 -14.37 -21.66 37.30
N THR A 15 -15.67 -21.45 37.08
CA THR A 15 -16.22 -20.99 35.79
C THR A 15 -15.77 -19.57 35.46
N LEU A 16 -15.73 -18.66 36.45
CA LEU A 16 -15.21 -17.30 36.28
C LEU A 16 -13.71 -17.29 35.97
N ILE A 17 -12.90 -18.13 36.64
CA ILE A 17 -11.45 -18.26 36.37
C ILE A 17 -11.23 -18.85 34.98
N LYS A 18 -11.99 -19.88 34.59
CA LYS A 18 -11.90 -20.48 33.26
C LYS A 18 -12.30 -19.49 32.16
N SER A 19 -13.41 -18.78 32.34
CA SER A 19 -13.85 -17.70 31.44
C SER A 19 -12.83 -16.56 31.35
N SER A 20 -12.21 -16.18 32.47
CA SER A 20 -11.16 -15.17 32.51
C SER A 20 -9.87 -15.63 31.80
N GLY A 21 -9.52 -16.91 31.91
CA GLY A 21 -8.41 -17.53 31.20
C GLY A 21 -8.62 -17.56 29.69
N GLU A 22 -9.78 -18.08 29.25
CA GLU A 22 -10.17 -18.15 27.83
C GLU A 22 -10.21 -16.75 27.18
N LYS A 23 -10.74 -15.75 27.90
CA LYS A 23 -10.73 -14.34 27.49
C LYS A 23 -9.32 -13.79 27.31
N THR A 24 -8.39 -14.11 28.22
CA THR A 24 -7.01 -13.64 28.15
C THR A 24 -6.25 -14.30 27.00
N THR A 25 -6.47 -15.59 26.78
CA THR A 25 -5.89 -16.33 25.64
C THR A 25 -6.42 -15.79 24.31
N GLN A 26 -7.71 -15.53 24.18
CA GLN A 26 -8.28 -14.98 22.94
C GLN A 26 -7.80 -13.56 22.66
N ARG A 27 -7.66 -12.72 23.70
CA ARG A 27 -7.02 -11.39 23.60
C ARG A 27 -5.61 -11.47 23.05
N GLN A 28 -4.81 -12.36 23.60
CA GLN A 28 -3.44 -12.57 23.20
C GLN A 28 -3.36 -13.08 21.76
N ASN A 29 -4.24 -14.00 21.38
CA ASN A 29 -4.32 -14.54 20.02
C ASN A 29 -4.72 -13.44 19.01
N ALA A 30 -5.74 -12.65 19.30
CA ALA A 30 -6.17 -11.54 18.45
C ALA A 30 -5.07 -10.47 18.31
N ALA A 31 -4.40 -10.09 19.40
CA ALA A 31 -3.30 -9.14 19.38
C ALA A 31 -2.10 -9.66 18.57
N ASN A 32 -1.75 -10.94 18.71
CA ASN A 32 -0.70 -11.57 17.92
C ASN A 32 -1.08 -11.64 16.44
N GLY A 33 -2.35 -11.95 16.15
CA GLY A 33 -2.87 -11.96 14.79
C GLY A 33 -2.82 -10.59 14.11
N VAL A 34 -3.24 -9.54 14.82
CA VAL A 34 -3.13 -8.14 14.35
C VAL A 34 -1.69 -7.74 14.12
N ARG A 35 -0.77 -8.12 15.02
CA ARG A 35 0.67 -7.85 14.86
C ARG A 35 1.25 -8.53 13.63
N LEU A 36 0.90 -9.80 13.41
CA LEU A 36 1.30 -10.53 12.21
C LEU A 36 0.77 -9.84 10.95
N MET A 37 -0.53 -9.57 10.91
CA MET A 37 -1.20 -8.93 9.77
C MET A 37 -0.61 -7.56 9.47
N ARG A 38 -0.42 -6.70 10.48
CA ARG A 38 0.26 -5.41 10.35
C ARG A 38 1.67 -5.57 9.77
N SER A 39 2.46 -6.50 10.32
CA SER A 39 3.83 -6.74 9.86
C SER A 39 3.89 -7.16 8.39
N GLU A 40 2.94 -7.99 7.93
CA GLU A 40 2.86 -8.37 6.51
C GLU A 40 2.36 -7.24 5.63
N ILE A 41 1.36 -6.48 6.06
CA ILE A 41 0.89 -5.29 5.34
C ILE A 41 2.06 -4.33 5.15
N GLU A 42 2.80 -4.01 6.21
CA GLU A 42 3.97 -3.11 6.16
C GLU A 42 5.13 -3.61 5.30
N ARG A 43 5.17 -4.90 4.97
CA ARG A 43 6.16 -5.48 4.04
C ARG A 43 5.65 -5.61 2.62
N SER A 44 4.35 -5.52 2.44
CA SER A 44 3.75 -5.65 1.12
C SER A 44 4.10 -4.45 0.28
N LEU A 45 4.22 -4.70 -1.03
CA LEU A 45 4.35 -3.66 -2.04
C LEU A 45 3.04 -2.89 -2.10
N HIS A 46 1.91 -3.59 -2.19
CA HIS A 46 0.57 -3.04 -2.19
C HIS A 46 -0.45 -4.10 -1.72
N ALA A 47 -1.63 -3.63 -1.35
CA ALA A 47 -2.80 -4.45 -1.07
C ALA A 47 -3.54 -4.80 -2.37
N LEU A 48 -4.08 -6.00 -2.41
CA LEU A 48 -4.98 -6.48 -3.45
C LEU A 48 -6.39 -6.49 -2.87
N VAL A 49 -7.32 -5.78 -3.48
CA VAL A 49 -8.71 -5.74 -3.01
C VAL A 49 -9.63 -6.06 -4.17
N ASN A 50 -10.75 -6.70 -3.87
CA ASN A 50 -11.76 -6.92 -4.89
C ASN A 50 -12.61 -5.65 -5.07
N GLY A 51 -12.94 -5.29 -6.30
CA GLY A 51 -13.71 -4.09 -6.62
C GLY A 51 -13.08 -3.30 -7.77
N THR A 52 -13.77 -2.28 -8.27
CA THR A 52 -13.25 -1.48 -9.38
C THR A 52 -11.97 -0.74 -8.93
N PRO A 53 -10.84 -0.91 -9.65
CA PRO A 53 -9.63 -0.13 -9.41
C PRO A 53 -9.93 1.38 -9.50
N PRO A 54 -9.26 2.23 -8.70
CA PRO A 54 -9.45 3.68 -8.76
C PRO A 54 -9.04 4.26 -10.12
N ASP A 55 -8.05 3.62 -10.76
CA ASP A 55 -7.54 3.93 -12.10
C ASP A 55 -7.24 2.62 -12.86
N ALA A 56 -7.30 2.65 -14.20
CA ALA A 56 -6.82 1.61 -15.09
C ALA A 56 -5.33 1.29 -14.88
N GLU A 57 -4.52 2.28 -14.48
CA GLU A 57 -3.11 2.13 -14.10
C GLU A 57 -2.95 1.15 -12.91
N LEU A 58 -3.91 1.18 -11.97
CA LEU A 58 -3.92 0.35 -10.76
C LEU A 58 -4.66 -0.97 -10.93
N ALA A 59 -4.98 -1.39 -12.15
CA ALA A 59 -5.71 -2.62 -12.39
C ALA A 59 -5.03 -3.86 -11.78
N TYR A 60 -3.70 -3.89 -11.70
CA TYR A 60 -2.95 -4.97 -11.06
C TYR A 60 -3.24 -5.16 -9.56
N THR A 61 -3.89 -4.18 -8.91
CA THR A 61 -4.31 -4.24 -7.51
C THR A 61 -5.67 -4.91 -7.32
N ASP A 62 -6.35 -5.27 -8.40
CA ASP A 62 -7.61 -6.00 -8.34
C ASP A 62 -7.36 -7.46 -7.97
N LEU A 63 -7.91 -7.86 -6.82
CA LEU A 63 -7.84 -9.25 -6.35
C LEU A 63 -8.50 -10.24 -7.34
N GLY A 64 -9.44 -9.77 -8.17
CA GLY A 64 -10.07 -10.55 -9.24
C GLY A 64 -9.07 -11.15 -10.23
N GLN A 65 -7.93 -10.47 -10.47
CA GLN A 65 -6.87 -10.96 -11.36
C GLN A 65 -6.07 -12.13 -10.78
N TYR A 66 -6.26 -12.45 -9.49
CA TYR A 66 -5.55 -13.50 -8.77
C TYR A 66 -6.45 -14.70 -8.46
N GLY A 67 -7.37 -15.04 -9.38
CA GLY A 67 -8.33 -16.15 -9.21
C GLY A 67 -7.66 -17.49 -8.86
N ASP A 68 -6.49 -17.79 -9.44
CA ASP A 68 -5.72 -18.99 -9.12
C ASP A 68 -5.23 -19.01 -7.66
N ALA A 69 -4.82 -17.86 -7.12
CA ALA A 69 -4.40 -17.71 -5.72
C ALA A 69 -5.58 -17.99 -4.79
N VAL A 70 -6.73 -17.38 -5.10
CA VAL A 70 -7.98 -17.54 -4.35
C VAL A 70 -8.41 -19.00 -4.35
N LEU A 71 -8.43 -19.65 -5.52
CA LEU A 71 -8.80 -21.06 -5.67
C LEU A 71 -7.85 -21.95 -4.87
N GLN A 72 -6.54 -21.72 -4.94
CA GLN A 72 -5.55 -22.47 -4.15
C GLN A 72 -5.84 -22.35 -2.65
N CYS A 73 -6.14 -21.15 -2.15
CA CYS A 73 -6.46 -20.93 -0.75
C CYS A 73 -7.76 -21.59 -0.31
N GLN A 74 -8.78 -21.59 -1.17
CA GLN A 74 -10.02 -22.31 -0.93
C GLN A 74 -9.80 -23.82 -0.88
N GLN A 75 -8.97 -24.38 -1.76
CA GLN A 75 -8.62 -25.82 -1.75
C GLN A 75 -7.88 -26.19 -0.46
N LEU A 76 -6.87 -25.42 -0.07
CA LEU A 76 -6.12 -25.64 1.17
C LEU A 76 -7.01 -25.52 2.42
N ALA A 77 -7.95 -24.57 2.44
CA ALA A 77 -8.92 -24.44 3.52
C ALA A 77 -9.89 -25.64 3.63
N ASN A 78 -10.04 -26.41 2.55
CA ASN A 78 -10.77 -27.67 2.52
C ASN A 78 -9.89 -28.90 2.82
N GLY A 79 -8.59 -28.72 3.09
CA GLY A 79 -7.65 -29.83 3.26
C GLY A 79 -7.35 -30.58 1.96
N LEU A 80 -7.62 -29.96 0.82
CA LEU A 80 -7.36 -30.52 -0.50
C LEU A 80 -5.97 -30.11 -0.99
N THR A 81 -5.34 -30.99 -1.75
CA THR A 81 -4.11 -30.67 -2.47
C THR A 81 -4.43 -29.68 -3.59
N PRO A 82 -3.66 -28.57 -3.74
CA PRO A 82 -3.86 -27.64 -4.83
C PRO A 82 -3.78 -28.32 -6.21
N GLY A 83 -4.80 -28.14 -7.03
CA GLY A 83 -4.95 -28.79 -8.34
C GLY A 83 -6.37 -28.59 -8.88
N SER A 84 -6.56 -28.57 -10.20
CA SER A 84 -7.70 -28.02 -10.97
C SER A 84 -9.11 -28.62 -10.74
N SER A 85 -9.49 -28.90 -9.49
CA SER A 85 -10.83 -29.35 -9.11
C SER A 85 -11.72 -28.15 -8.84
N GLU A 86 -12.87 -28.10 -9.52
CA GLU A 86 -13.94 -27.15 -9.18
C GLU A 86 -14.41 -27.37 -7.74
N LEU A 87 -14.61 -26.28 -7.01
CA LEU A 87 -15.13 -26.29 -5.65
C LEU A 87 -16.62 -25.95 -5.65
N THR A 88 -17.40 -26.64 -4.83
CA THR A 88 -18.78 -26.26 -4.56
C THR A 88 -18.83 -24.94 -3.77
N ASP A 89 -19.96 -24.23 -3.80
CA ASP A 89 -20.14 -22.99 -3.02
C ASP A 89 -19.88 -23.18 -1.53
N GLN A 90 -20.27 -24.34 -0.98
CA GLN A 90 -19.98 -24.70 0.41
C GLN A 90 -18.48 -24.85 0.68
N GLN A 91 -17.71 -25.35 -0.29
CA GLN A 91 -16.26 -25.46 -0.18
C GLN A 91 -15.59 -24.08 -0.31
N LYS A 92 -16.05 -23.23 -1.23
CA LYS A 92 -15.57 -21.85 -1.38
C LYS A 92 -15.81 -21.03 -0.11
N ALA A 93 -16.94 -21.23 0.56
CA ALA A 93 -17.27 -20.55 1.83
C ALA A 93 -16.33 -20.87 3.00
N LYS A 94 -15.47 -21.89 2.91
CA LYS A 94 -14.44 -22.15 3.93
C LYS A 94 -13.26 -21.17 3.89
N PHE A 95 -13.15 -20.39 2.82
CA PHE A 95 -12.22 -19.27 2.69
C PHE A 95 -12.79 -18.22 1.74
N LEU A 96 -13.44 -17.21 2.31
CA LEU A 96 -13.98 -16.06 1.60
C LEU A 96 -12.91 -14.96 1.52
N PRO A 97 -12.33 -14.62 0.36
CA PRO A 97 -11.26 -13.62 0.30
C PRO A 97 -11.72 -12.24 0.83
N LEU A 98 -10.87 -11.58 1.62
CA LEU A 98 -11.05 -10.22 2.11
C LEU A 98 -10.15 -9.26 1.32
N PHE A 99 -8.85 -9.47 1.42
CA PHE A 99 -7.82 -8.74 0.69
C PHE A 99 -6.59 -9.64 0.53
N GLY A 100 -5.77 -9.36 -0.46
CA GLY A 100 -4.45 -9.94 -0.64
C GLY A 100 -3.34 -8.92 -0.37
N LEU A 101 -2.13 -9.42 -0.24
CA LEU A 101 -0.91 -8.63 -0.10
C LEU A 101 0.10 -9.14 -1.12
N LYS A 102 0.52 -8.27 -2.03
CA LYS A 102 1.63 -8.57 -2.93
C LYS A 102 2.94 -8.26 -2.21
N MET A 103 3.79 -9.26 -2.06
CA MET A 103 5.05 -9.14 -1.32
C MET A 103 6.22 -9.14 -2.31
N ALA A 104 7.27 -8.36 -2.03
CA ALA A 104 8.48 -8.35 -2.85
C ALA A 104 9.29 -9.65 -2.73
N ASP A 105 9.26 -10.27 -1.55
CA ASP A 105 10.09 -11.42 -1.18
C ASP A 105 9.35 -12.77 -1.22
N VAL A 106 8.09 -12.77 -1.69
CA VAL A 106 7.33 -13.99 -1.97
C VAL A 106 7.31 -14.25 -3.46
N THR A 107 7.90 -15.36 -3.88
CA THR A 107 7.85 -15.80 -5.28
C THR A 107 6.51 -16.45 -5.58
N GLY A 108 5.85 -16.02 -6.66
CA GLY A 108 4.55 -16.54 -7.08
C GLY A 108 3.37 -15.75 -6.51
N GLN A 109 2.45 -16.48 -5.87
CA GLN A 109 1.12 -16.00 -5.53
C GLN A 109 1.13 -15.08 -4.29
N PRO A 110 0.22 -14.08 -4.23
CA PRO A 110 0.11 -13.17 -3.09
C PRO A 110 -0.28 -13.89 -1.79
N VAL A 111 0.00 -13.25 -0.65
CA VAL A 111 -0.52 -13.69 0.64
C VAL A 111 -1.96 -13.20 0.78
N LEU A 112 -2.91 -14.11 0.92
CA LEU A 112 -4.33 -13.79 1.00
C LEU A 112 -4.85 -13.85 2.43
N TYR A 113 -5.67 -12.88 2.79
CA TYR A 113 -6.47 -12.88 4.01
C TYR A 113 -7.92 -13.15 3.63
N GLY A 114 -8.53 -14.13 4.29
CA GLY A 114 -9.91 -14.54 4.00
C GLY A 114 -10.70 -14.85 5.27
N MET A 115 -12.00 -14.71 5.19
CA MET A 115 -12.93 -15.03 6.25
C MET A 115 -13.34 -16.50 6.20
N ALA A 116 -13.50 -17.12 7.36
CA ALA A 116 -13.97 -18.48 7.50
C ALA A 116 -14.82 -18.61 8.77
N GLN A 117 -15.48 -19.76 8.95
CA GLN A 117 -16.08 -20.08 10.24
C GLN A 117 -15.01 -20.08 11.34
N GLY A 118 -15.33 -19.48 12.48
CA GLY A 118 -14.49 -19.45 13.68
C GLY A 118 -14.60 -20.72 14.52
N SER A 119 -14.11 -20.64 15.75
CA SER A 119 -14.22 -21.75 16.73
C SER A 119 -15.65 -22.10 17.14
N SER A 120 -16.59 -21.16 17.03
CA SER A 120 -18.02 -21.38 17.27
C SER A 120 -18.80 -21.40 15.95
N SER A 121 -19.93 -22.10 15.91
CA SER A 121 -20.84 -22.09 14.76
C SER A 121 -21.40 -20.70 14.45
N ARG A 122 -21.30 -19.74 15.38
CA ARG A 122 -21.80 -18.36 15.22
C ARG A 122 -20.72 -17.29 15.24
N THR A 123 -19.46 -17.69 15.14
CA THR A 123 -18.34 -16.73 15.03
C THR A 123 -17.60 -16.93 13.72
N PHE A 124 -16.93 -15.86 13.29
CA PHE A 124 -16.07 -15.86 12.11
C PHE A 124 -14.60 -15.77 12.54
N SER A 125 -13.72 -16.21 11.65
CA SER A 125 -12.27 -16.07 11.77
C SER A 125 -11.70 -15.42 10.53
N VAL A 126 -10.60 -14.68 10.70
CA VAL A 126 -9.72 -14.28 9.59
C VAL A 126 -8.59 -15.30 9.51
N LYS A 127 -8.46 -15.92 8.35
CA LYS A 127 -7.40 -16.85 8.00
C LYS A 127 -6.43 -16.20 7.03
N ARG A 128 -5.14 -16.44 7.25
CA ARG A 128 -4.06 -16.13 6.31
C ARG A 128 -3.80 -17.37 5.47
N CYS A 129 -3.65 -17.18 4.18
CA CYS A 129 -3.22 -18.18 3.22
C CYS A 129 -2.00 -17.66 2.46
N GLY A 130 -0.93 -18.45 2.38
CA GLY A 130 0.24 -18.06 1.59
C GLY A 130 1.53 -18.73 2.07
N THR A 131 2.64 -18.29 1.50
CA THR A 131 3.98 -18.83 1.79
C THR A 131 4.30 -18.78 3.29
N PRO A 132 4.92 -19.83 3.86
CA PRO A 132 5.27 -19.83 5.27
C PRO A 132 6.27 -18.75 5.65
N LEU A 133 6.00 -18.10 6.79
CA LEU A 133 6.89 -17.14 7.42
C LEU A 133 7.74 -17.87 8.47
N GLY A 134 9.06 -17.82 8.31
CA GLY A 134 10.02 -18.36 9.27
C GLY A 134 10.07 -17.56 10.57
N LEU A 135 10.65 -18.15 11.62
CA LEU A 135 10.89 -17.47 12.91
C LEU A 135 11.85 -16.29 12.79
N ASP A 136 12.69 -16.29 11.76
CA ASP A 136 13.59 -15.21 11.35
C ASP A 136 12.88 -14.11 10.56
N GLY A 137 11.57 -14.23 10.34
CA GLY A 137 10.77 -13.26 9.60
C GLY A 137 10.94 -13.33 8.08
N ARG A 138 11.63 -14.34 7.53
CA ARG A 138 11.77 -14.52 6.08
C ARG A 138 10.73 -15.50 5.53
N TYR A 139 10.27 -15.28 4.29
CA TYR A 139 9.41 -16.24 3.62
C TYR A 139 10.21 -17.44 3.15
N ASN A 140 9.67 -18.64 3.42
CA ASN A 140 10.23 -19.87 2.92
C ASN A 140 9.54 -20.25 1.62
N ASN A 141 10.05 -19.72 0.51
CA ASN A 141 9.51 -19.94 -0.84
C ASN A 141 9.63 -21.40 -1.31
N ASP A 142 10.47 -22.22 -0.66
CA ASP A 142 10.61 -23.65 -0.96
C ASP A 142 9.48 -24.50 -0.36
N LYS A 143 8.67 -23.92 0.55
CA LYS A 143 7.56 -24.62 1.18
C LYS A 143 6.23 -24.24 0.54
N ALA A 144 5.36 -25.24 0.40
CA ALA A 144 4.01 -25.04 -0.08
C ALA A 144 3.24 -24.04 0.80
N PRO A 145 2.37 -23.20 0.20
CA PRO A 145 1.51 -22.30 0.95
C PRO A 145 0.55 -23.09 1.84
N PHE A 146 0.13 -22.47 2.94
CA PHE A 146 -0.80 -23.07 3.90
C PHE A 146 -1.79 -22.04 4.42
N VAL A 147 -2.88 -22.53 4.99
CA VAL A 147 -3.93 -21.72 5.63
C VAL A 147 -3.80 -21.80 7.14
N ALA A 148 -3.77 -20.66 7.82
CA ALA A 148 -3.74 -20.56 9.27
C ALA A 148 -4.73 -19.51 9.79
N THR A 149 -5.36 -19.78 10.93
CA THR A 149 -6.19 -18.79 11.62
C THR A 149 -5.32 -17.71 12.25
N VAL A 150 -5.62 -16.45 11.93
CA VAL A 150 -4.92 -15.26 12.45
C VAL A 150 -5.74 -14.56 13.52
N ILE A 151 -7.03 -14.36 13.26
CA ILE A 151 -7.99 -13.77 14.20
C ILE A 151 -9.17 -14.72 14.30
N ASP A 152 -9.65 -14.97 15.51
CA ASP A 152 -10.82 -15.82 15.75
C ASP A 152 -11.83 -15.12 16.67
N GLY A 153 -13.10 -15.47 16.51
CA GLY A 153 -14.18 -14.98 17.36
C GLY A 153 -14.83 -13.69 16.88
N ILE A 154 -14.68 -13.28 15.61
CA ILE A 154 -15.43 -12.15 15.06
C ILE A 154 -16.93 -12.45 15.18
N GLY A 155 -17.68 -11.53 15.78
CA GLY A 155 -19.11 -11.72 16.03
C GLY A 155 -19.98 -11.54 14.79
N MET A 156 -21.22 -12.01 14.89
CA MET A 156 -22.32 -11.62 14.01
C MET A 156 -22.84 -10.24 14.38
N MET A 157 -23.27 -9.45 13.39
CA MET A 157 -24.00 -8.21 13.63
C MET A 157 -25.27 -8.49 14.45
N PRO A 158 -25.51 -7.71 15.51
CA PRO A 158 -26.76 -7.80 16.27
C PRO A 158 -27.91 -7.24 15.44
N CYS A 159 -29.13 -7.50 15.91
CA CYS A 159 -30.29 -6.80 15.40
C CYS A 159 -30.24 -5.35 15.88
N LEU A 160 -30.55 -4.42 14.99
CA LEU A 160 -30.48 -2.98 15.22
C LEU A 160 -31.86 -2.38 15.47
N THR A 161 -32.91 -2.92 14.85
CA THR A 161 -34.30 -2.50 15.10
C THR A 161 -35.13 -3.57 15.81
N TYR A 162 -35.92 -3.13 16.79
CA TYR A 162 -36.82 -3.97 17.57
C TYR A 162 -38.22 -3.36 17.62
N ASN A 163 -39.24 -4.21 17.60
CA ASN A 163 -40.61 -3.77 17.88
C ASN A 163 -40.85 -3.60 19.40
N ASP A 164 -42.05 -3.13 19.77
CA ASP A 164 -42.45 -2.93 21.18
C ASP A 164 -42.38 -4.23 22.01
N ASP A 165 -42.53 -5.39 21.37
CA ASP A 165 -42.43 -6.72 21.98
C ASP A 165 -40.99 -7.26 22.09
N LYS A 166 -39.99 -6.44 21.73
CA LYS A 166 -38.55 -6.77 21.68
C LYS A 166 -38.18 -7.86 20.67
N GLU A 167 -39.01 -8.06 19.66
CA GLU A 167 -38.70 -8.92 18.54
C GLU A 167 -37.90 -8.14 17.49
N CYS A 168 -36.92 -8.80 16.90
CA CYS A 168 -36.06 -8.19 15.87
C CYS A 168 -36.86 -7.91 14.60
N THR A 169 -36.83 -6.68 14.11
CA THR A 169 -37.52 -6.25 12.88
C THR A 169 -36.58 -6.11 11.68
N ASP A 170 -35.27 -6.36 11.85
CA ASP A 170 -34.32 -6.37 10.74
C ASP A 170 -34.60 -7.56 9.80
N THR A 171 -35.37 -7.30 8.74
CA THR A 171 -35.71 -8.31 7.72
C THR A 171 -34.60 -8.50 6.67
N GLU A 172 -33.72 -7.51 6.51
CA GLU A 172 -32.56 -7.59 5.63
C GLU A 172 -31.43 -8.38 6.32
N ARG A 173 -31.43 -9.70 6.08
CA ARG A 173 -30.41 -10.62 6.59
C ARG A 173 -30.13 -11.75 5.59
N PRO A 174 -28.94 -12.38 5.66
CA PRO A 174 -28.69 -13.60 4.93
C PRO A 174 -29.68 -14.68 5.37
N LEU A 175 -30.27 -15.39 4.39
CA LEU A 175 -31.18 -16.53 4.60
C LEU A 175 -32.44 -16.14 5.41
N PRO A 176 -33.31 -15.27 4.87
CA PRO A 176 -34.50 -14.77 5.57
C PRO A 176 -35.47 -15.90 5.98
N ASP A 177 -35.49 -17.01 5.23
CA ASP A 177 -36.37 -18.18 5.45
C ASP A 177 -35.90 -19.08 6.60
N LYS A 178 -34.72 -18.84 7.18
CA LYS A 178 -34.16 -19.65 8.27
C LYS A 178 -34.22 -18.90 9.60
N GLU A 179 -34.65 -19.56 10.66
CA GLU A 179 -34.73 -18.97 12.00
C GLU A 179 -33.37 -18.42 12.46
N ALA A 180 -33.34 -17.21 13.01
CA ALA A 180 -32.10 -16.48 13.33
C ALA A 180 -31.21 -17.20 14.37
N PHE A 181 -31.78 -18.09 15.17
CA PHE A 181 -31.02 -18.92 16.12
C PHE A 181 -30.29 -20.09 15.44
N GLU A 182 -30.78 -20.54 14.28
CA GLU A 182 -30.25 -21.66 13.51
C GLU A 182 -29.22 -21.24 12.46
N VAL A 183 -29.15 -19.96 12.13
CA VAL A 183 -28.18 -19.41 11.18
C VAL A 183 -26.76 -19.54 11.74
N THR A 184 -25.91 -20.24 11.01
CA THR A 184 -24.49 -20.42 11.33
C THR A 184 -23.61 -19.51 10.50
N ALA A 185 -22.37 -19.28 10.95
CA ALA A 185 -21.38 -18.50 10.23
C ALA A 185 -21.07 -19.09 8.85
N ILE A 186 -21.05 -20.42 8.69
CA ILE A 186 -20.83 -21.02 7.37
C ILE A 186 -22.01 -20.78 6.43
N ASP A 187 -23.25 -20.79 6.94
CA ASP A 187 -24.44 -20.46 6.14
C ASP A 187 -24.35 -19.01 5.61
N VAL A 188 -23.94 -18.08 6.47
CA VAL A 188 -23.72 -16.67 6.10
C VAL A 188 -22.62 -16.53 5.05
N LEU A 189 -21.48 -17.21 5.24
CA LEU A 189 -20.36 -17.15 4.28
C LEU A 189 -20.74 -17.74 2.91
N GLN A 190 -21.59 -18.77 2.86
CA GLN A 190 -22.14 -19.30 1.61
C GLN A 190 -23.02 -18.28 0.90
N ALA A 191 -23.94 -17.63 1.62
CA ALA A 191 -24.77 -16.58 1.06
C ALA A 191 -23.95 -15.40 0.53
N LEU A 192 -22.88 -15.01 1.24
CA LEU A 192 -21.97 -13.94 0.80
C LEU A 192 -21.11 -14.33 -0.40
N ASN A 193 -20.79 -15.62 -0.58
CA ASN A 193 -20.08 -16.14 -1.75
C ASN A 193 -20.94 -16.06 -3.03
N GLN A 194 -22.26 -16.27 -2.91
CA GLN A 194 -23.18 -16.31 -4.05
C GLN A 194 -23.53 -14.94 -4.65
N LYS A 195 -23.16 -13.82 -4.01
CA LYS A 195 -23.34 -12.46 -4.57
C LYS A 195 -22.30 -12.12 -5.66
N ASP A 196 -21.96 -13.12 -6.48
CA ASP A 196 -21.03 -13.18 -7.62
C ASP A 196 -19.59 -12.67 -7.49
N PHE A 197 -19.22 -11.88 -6.48
CA PHE A 197 -17.82 -11.44 -6.31
C PHE A 197 -17.35 -11.28 -4.84
N TYR A 198 -18.04 -11.91 -3.88
CA TYR A 198 -17.81 -11.83 -2.42
C TYR A 198 -18.20 -10.49 -1.79
N GLY A 199 -19.06 -10.53 -0.77
CA GLY A 199 -19.65 -9.37 -0.07
C GLY A 199 -18.70 -8.44 0.69
N PHE A 200 -17.44 -8.34 0.26
CA PHE A 200 -16.41 -7.41 0.72
C PHE A 200 -15.80 -6.60 -0.44
N SER A 201 -16.48 -6.53 -1.59
CA SER A 201 -16.04 -5.69 -2.71
C SER A 201 -15.94 -4.22 -2.28
N VAL A 202 -14.80 -3.61 -2.56
CA VAL A 202 -14.46 -2.25 -2.17
C VAL A 202 -15.08 -1.26 -3.17
N SER A 203 -15.88 -0.33 -2.66
CA SER A 203 -16.39 0.84 -3.37
C SER A 203 -16.00 2.09 -2.59
N ASP A 204 -15.53 3.13 -3.28
CA ASP A 204 -15.04 4.37 -2.65
C ASP A 204 -14.05 4.09 -1.50
N ASN A 205 -13.10 3.18 -1.76
CA ASN A 205 -12.10 2.70 -0.81
C ASN A 205 -12.61 1.99 0.45
N THR A 206 -13.90 1.74 0.60
CA THR A 206 -14.46 1.04 1.76
C THR A 206 -15.21 -0.22 1.37
N THR A 207 -15.22 -1.21 2.26
CA THR A 207 -16.11 -2.37 2.15
C THR A 207 -17.55 -2.00 2.54
N PRO A 208 -18.60 -2.73 2.08
CA PRO A 208 -19.99 -2.36 2.32
C PRO A 208 -20.40 -2.47 3.80
N ASN A 209 -21.41 -1.71 4.20
CA ASN A 209 -22.04 -1.83 5.53
C ASN A 209 -22.56 -3.25 5.77
N ARG A 210 -22.43 -3.74 7.01
CA ARG A 210 -22.81 -5.10 7.41
C ARG A 210 -24.23 -5.10 7.94
N GLN A 211 -25.00 -6.10 7.53
CA GLN A 211 -26.40 -6.29 7.92
C GLN A 211 -26.55 -7.28 9.06
N TYR A 212 -27.76 -7.45 9.59
CA TYR A 212 -28.05 -8.38 10.67
C TYR A 212 -27.54 -9.80 10.34
N LEU A 213 -26.89 -10.45 11.32
CA LEU A 213 -26.23 -11.76 11.21
C LEU A 213 -24.97 -11.83 10.33
N GLU A 214 -24.66 -10.80 9.54
CA GLU A 214 -23.41 -10.74 8.78
C GLU A 214 -22.19 -10.60 9.71
N PRO A 215 -20.95 -10.89 9.23
CA PRO A 215 -19.76 -10.68 10.03
C PRO A 215 -19.63 -9.20 10.39
N ALA A 216 -19.47 -8.90 11.69
CA ALA A 216 -19.22 -7.55 12.19
C ALA A 216 -17.77 -7.11 11.91
N PHE A 217 -17.36 -7.13 10.63
CA PHE A 217 -16.02 -6.80 10.16
C PHE A 217 -16.11 -6.00 8.86
N ARG A 218 -15.40 -4.87 8.81
CA ARG A 218 -15.17 -4.07 7.60
C ARG A 218 -13.75 -3.54 7.59
N PHE A 219 -13.27 -3.26 6.40
CA PHE A 219 -12.03 -2.52 6.21
C PHE A 219 -12.17 -1.46 5.13
N GLU A 220 -11.22 -0.54 5.11
CA GLU A 220 -10.98 0.41 4.04
C GLU A 220 -9.53 0.33 3.56
N THR A 221 -9.30 0.92 2.39
CA THR A 221 -8.00 1.13 1.78
C THR A 221 -7.88 2.58 1.32
N ASP A 222 -6.87 2.92 0.54
CA ASP A 222 -6.68 4.24 -0.06
C ASP A 222 -6.63 4.15 -1.59
N ASN A 223 -6.62 5.29 -2.26
CA ASN A 223 -6.56 5.35 -3.74
C ASN A 223 -5.29 4.68 -4.28
N SER A 224 -4.19 4.65 -3.53
CA SER A 224 -2.94 4.01 -3.95
C SER A 224 -2.86 2.51 -3.61
N ARG A 225 -3.92 1.95 -3.00
CA ARG A 225 -4.01 0.55 -2.54
C ARG A 225 -2.83 0.13 -1.66
N LYS A 226 -2.39 1.00 -0.77
CA LYS A 226 -1.34 0.74 0.22
C LYS A 226 -1.90 0.64 1.64
N LEU A 227 -3.05 1.22 1.92
CA LEU A 227 -3.67 1.19 3.25
C LEU A 227 -4.54 -0.06 3.42
N ILE A 228 -4.47 -0.66 4.61
CA ILE A 228 -5.54 -1.50 5.14
C ILE A 228 -5.87 -0.99 6.55
N ARG A 229 -7.11 -0.53 6.73
CA ARG A 229 -7.63 -0.11 8.03
C ARG A 229 -8.93 -0.85 8.33
N VAL A 230 -9.00 -1.55 9.46
CA VAL A 230 -10.25 -2.11 9.98
C VAL A 230 -11.09 -0.96 10.52
N ILE A 231 -12.34 -0.91 10.08
CA ILE A 231 -13.32 0.14 10.43
C ILE A 231 -14.55 -0.47 11.11
N GLY A 232 -15.46 0.39 11.56
CA GLY A 232 -16.74 -0.03 12.11
C GLY A 232 -17.56 -0.81 11.07
N PRO A 233 -18.30 -1.86 11.48
CA PRO A 233 -19.09 -2.69 10.56
C PRO A 233 -20.28 -1.94 9.93
N MET A 234 -20.60 -0.73 10.37
CA MET A 234 -21.60 0.13 9.73
C MET A 234 -21.17 1.59 9.86
N THR A 235 -21.64 2.43 8.95
CA THR A 235 -21.58 3.88 9.11
C THR A 235 -22.60 4.29 10.16
N CYS A 236 -22.19 5.11 11.12
CA CYS A 236 -23.08 5.66 12.13
C CYS A 236 -23.13 7.16 11.97
N ASP A 237 -24.33 7.69 11.80
CA ASP A 237 -24.62 9.12 11.77
C ASP A 237 -25.59 9.49 12.91
N ASP A 238 -25.85 10.79 13.07
CA ASP A 238 -26.75 11.30 14.11
C ASP A 238 -28.21 10.79 13.96
N SER A 239 -28.55 10.16 12.83
CA SER A 239 -29.86 9.58 12.58
C SER A 239 -29.96 8.08 12.92
N THR A 240 -28.83 7.45 13.27
CA THR A 240 -28.75 6.01 13.58
C THR A 240 -29.00 5.76 15.07
N GLU A 241 -30.20 5.27 15.42
CA GLU A 241 -30.64 5.07 16.82
C GLU A 241 -29.82 4.01 17.58
N VAL A 242 -29.31 2.98 16.89
CA VAL A 242 -28.43 1.93 17.44
C VAL A 242 -27.24 1.72 16.51
N CYS A 243 -26.04 2.01 17.02
CA CYS A 243 -24.80 1.96 16.25
C CYS A 243 -23.81 0.90 16.77
N VAL A 244 -23.23 0.12 15.86
CA VAL A 244 -22.09 -0.76 16.16
C VAL A 244 -20.81 -0.08 15.67
N GLU A 245 -20.19 0.72 16.54
CA GLU A 245 -19.02 1.56 16.20
C GLU A 245 -17.75 0.77 15.88
N ASN A 246 -17.61 -0.46 16.38
CA ASN A 246 -16.37 -1.22 16.31
C ASN A 246 -16.61 -2.66 15.87
N THR A 247 -15.68 -3.19 15.06
CA THR A 247 -15.58 -4.63 14.78
C THR A 247 -15.34 -5.38 16.09
N GLN A 248 -16.24 -6.29 16.47
CA GLN A 248 -16.23 -6.94 17.78
C GLN A 248 -15.71 -8.38 17.73
N ILE A 249 -14.71 -8.68 18.56
CA ILE A 249 -14.32 -10.05 18.89
C ILE A 249 -15.12 -10.50 20.11
N THR A 250 -15.93 -11.54 19.92
CA THR A 250 -16.76 -12.17 20.93
C THR A 250 -16.01 -13.31 21.62
N VAL A 251 -15.99 -13.29 22.94
CA VAL A 251 -15.49 -14.41 23.76
C VAL A 251 -16.61 -15.40 23.96
N ALA A 252 -16.45 -16.63 23.48
CA ALA A 252 -17.37 -17.71 23.78
C ALA A 252 -17.25 -18.05 25.28
N SER A 253 -18.15 -17.50 26.10
CA SER A 253 -18.31 -17.92 27.49
C SER A 253 -19.70 -18.51 27.69
N SER A 254 -19.78 -19.60 28.47
CA SER A 254 -20.98 -20.42 28.68
C SER A 254 -22.13 -19.76 29.45
N THR A 255 -22.09 -18.45 29.64
CA THR A 255 -23.09 -17.68 30.41
C THR A 255 -23.09 -16.25 29.87
N ASP A 256 -24.13 -15.90 29.09
CA ASP A 256 -24.72 -14.61 28.64
C ASP A 256 -24.03 -13.24 28.79
N SER A 257 -22.80 -13.14 29.29
CA SER A 257 -22.00 -11.91 29.25
C SER A 257 -21.22 -11.86 27.93
N LYS A 258 -21.84 -11.22 26.92
CA LYS A 258 -21.17 -10.83 25.67
C LYS A 258 -20.05 -9.83 25.99
N ASN A 259 -18.87 -10.34 26.32
CA ASN A 259 -17.67 -9.52 26.39
C ASN A 259 -17.13 -9.34 24.98
N SER A 260 -17.41 -8.18 24.38
CA SER A 260 -16.88 -7.78 23.08
C SER A 260 -15.60 -6.96 23.22
N GLN A 261 -14.73 -7.03 22.22
CA GLN A 261 -13.55 -6.18 22.13
C GLN A 261 -13.37 -5.59 20.74
N PRO A 262 -12.99 -4.31 20.64
CA PRO A 262 -12.73 -3.69 19.35
C PRO A 262 -11.48 -4.29 18.71
N LEU A 263 -11.60 -4.69 17.45
CA LEU A 263 -10.48 -5.03 16.60
C LEU A 263 -9.97 -3.75 15.91
N MET A 264 -8.82 -3.24 16.35
CA MET A 264 -8.18 -2.07 15.77
C MET A 264 -6.96 -2.48 14.95
N LEU A 265 -6.98 -2.18 13.65
CA LEU A 265 -5.85 -2.35 12.75
C LEU A 265 -5.84 -1.19 11.76
N THR A 266 -4.70 -0.53 11.69
CA THR A 266 -4.34 0.38 10.60
C THR A 266 -2.90 0.03 10.26
N ALA A 267 -2.62 -0.17 8.97
CA ALA A 267 -1.29 -0.46 8.47
C ALA A 267 -1.19 0.02 7.02
N TYR A 268 0.03 0.44 6.64
CA TYR A 268 0.34 0.88 5.29
C TYR A 268 1.40 -0.04 4.70
N ALA A 269 1.25 -0.39 3.44
CA ALA A 269 2.23 -1.07 2.62
C ALA A 269 3.48 -0.20 2.50
N ARG A 270 4.62 -0.74 2.96
CA ARG A 270 5.89 -0.01 3.15
C ARG A 270 7.08 -0.88 2.76
N ALA A 271 6.93 -1.86 1.85
CA ALA A 271 7.97 -2.83 1.49
C ALA A 271 9.36 -2.23 1.29
N ASP A 272 9.46 -0.97 0.89
CA ASP A 272 10.74 -0.28 0.71
C ASP A 272 11.45 0.26 1.93
N LYS A 273 10.81 0.32 3.10
CA LYS A 273 11.53 0.74 4.33
C LYS A 273 12.49 -0.34 4.84
N ARG A 274 12.47 -1.55 4.29
CA ARG A 274 13.19 -2.72 4.84
C ARG A 274 14.51 -3.06 4.17
N LEU A 275 14.97 -2.24 3.21
CA LEU A 275 16.37 -2.25 2.75
C LEU A 275 17.28 -1.36 3.61
N MET A 276 16.76 -0.71 4.66
CA MET A 276 17.57 0.06 5.59
C MET A 276 18.10 -0.78 6.76
N THR A 277 19.43 -0.82 6.84
CA THR A 277 20.24 -1.33 7.94
C THR A 277 19.73 -0.78 9.29
N PRO A 278 19.60 -1.60 10.34
CA PRO A 278 19.12 -1.12 11.63
C PRO A 278 20.19 -0.30 12.34
N GLY A 279 19.86 0.94 12.65
CA GLY A 279 20.53 1.72 13.68
C GLY A 279 21.06 3.06 13.20
N GLU A 280 20.21 4.08 13.16
CA GLU A 280 20.64 5.45 13.48
C GLU A 280 19.43 6.29 13.87
N ASN A 281 19.42 6.73 15.13
CA ASN A 281 18.50 7.75 15.63
C ASN A 281 19.04 9.12 15.18
N THR A 282 18.43 9.76 14.18
CA THR A 282 18.51 11.22 14.03
C THR A 282 17.26 11.77 13.34
N THR A 283 16.93 13.01 13.68
CA THR A 283 15.80 13.84 13.22
C THR A 283 15.89 14.27 11.75
N THR A 284 16.57 13.50 10.91
CA THR A 284 16.68 13.70 9.46
C THR A 284 15.55 12.97 8.75
N LEU A 285 14.80 13.69 7.92
CA LEU A 285 13.84 13.05 7.02
C LEU A 285 14.62 12.38 5.89
N GLY A 286 14.42 11.08 5.74
CA GLY A 286 15.13 10.25 4.78
C GLY A 286 14.21 9.22 4.14
N SER A 287 14.39 9.07 2.84
CA SER A 287 13.74 8.13 1.94
C SER A 287 14.86 7.37 1.20
N GLU A 288 14.55 6.31 0.46
CA GLU A 288 15.59 5.64 -0.35
C GLU A 288 16.17 6.59 -1.41
N TRP A 289 15.32 7.47 -1.95
CA TRP A 289 15.61 8.38 -3.05
C TRP A 289 15.88 9.83 -2.61
N PHE A 290 15.49 10.19 -1.40
CA PHE A 290 15.69 11.52 -0.82
C PHE A 290 16.28 11.41 0.59
N ARG A 291 17.61 11.52 0.74
CA ARG A 291 18.26 11.47 2.06
C ARG A 291 18.57 12.87 2.58
N ASP A 292 18.68 12.96 3.90
CA ASP A 292 19.17 14.13 4.62
C ASP A 292 18.37 15.41 4.35
N VAL A 293 17.04 15.31 4.26
CA VAL A 293 16.16 16.47 4.05
C VAL A 293 16.01 17.25 5.35
N ASN A 294 16.88 18.25 5.51
CA ASN A 294 16.96 19.09 6.72
C ASN A 294 16.85 20.60 6.43
N SER A 295 16.89 21.01 5.16
CA SER A 295 16.78 22.42 4.78
C SER A 295 15.34 22.95 4.88
N LYS A 296 15.22 24.26 5.17
CA LYS A 296 13.95 25.00 5.15
C LYS A 296 13.63 25.64 3.80
N ASN A 297 14.56 25.69 2.83
CA ASN A 297 14.36 26.33 1.53
C ASN A 297 14.80 25.37 0.41
N VAL A 298 13.89 24.45 0.07
CA VAL A 298 14.20 23.28 -0.76
C VAL A 298 13.54 23.37 -2.15
N ARG A 299 14.28 22.96 -3.18
CA ARG A 299 13.71 22.68 -4.51
C ARG A 299 13.78 21.18 -4.78
N PHE A 300 12.70 20.62 -5.32
CA PHE A 300 12.70 19.28 -5.89
C PHE A 300 12.60 19.41 -7.41
N LEU A 301 13.60 18.88 -8.10
CA LEU A 301 13.66 18.76 -9.54
C LEU A 301 13.72 17.27 -9.88
N VAL A 302 12.60 16.71 -10.33
CA VAL A 302 12.47 15.26 -10.50
C VAL A 302 12.21 14.91 -11.96
N ASP A 303 12.80 13.81 -12.40
CA ASP A 303 12.62 13.33 -13.77
C ASP A 303 11.21 12.81 -13.96
N GLY A 304 10.54 13.32 -14.99
CA GLY A 304 9.27 12.81 -15.44
C GLY A 304 9.31 12.37 -16.89
N SER A 305 10.48 12.02 -17.41
CA SER A 305 10.62 11.40 -18.73
C SER A 305 10.01 10.01 -18.77
N GLY A 306 9.72 9.51 -19.97
CA GLY A 306 9.03 8.24 -20.13
C GLY A 306 9.84 7.01 -19.73
N SER A 307 11.17 7.11 -19.54
CA SER A 307 11.95 6.03 -18.93
C SER A 307 11.52 5.74 -17.49
N MET A 308 10.93 6.73 -16.80
CA MET A 308 10.35 6.55 -15.47
C MET A 308 9.12 5.63 -15.46
N SER A 309 8.53 5.30 -16.62
CA SER A 309 7.47 4.29 -16.70
C SER A 309 8.01 2.85 -16.71
N ALA A 310 9.33 2.67 -16.66
CA ALA A 310 9.94 1.35 -16.58
C ALA A 310 9.54 0.63 -15.30
N CYS A 311 9.24 -0.66 -15.43
CA CYS A 311 8.92 -1.49 -14.29
C CYS A 311 10.18 -1.78 -13.47
N MET A 312 10.10 -1.58 -12.15
CA MET A 312 11.15 -1.94 -11.22
C MET A 312 11.02 -3.38 -10.74
N ALA A 313 9.79 -3.85 -10.55
CA ALA A 313 9.51 -5.17 -10.00
C ALA A 313 8.37 -5.87 -10.75
N TRP A 314 8.70 -6.80 -11.63
CA TRP A 314 7.73 -7.63 -12.32
C TRP A 314 7.14 -8.71 -11.41
N SER A 315 5.87 -9.07 -11.64
CA SER A 315 5.26 -10.24 -11.02
C SER A 315 5.58 -11.51 -11.80
N PHE A 316 6.02 -12.56 -11.11
CA PHE A 316 6.36 -13.86 -11.70
C PHE A 316 5.53 -14.98 -11.08
N GLY A 317 5.01 -15.86 -11.93
CA GLY A 317 4.29 -17.07 -11.55
C GLY A 317 5.22 -18.19 -11.09
N LYS A 318 4.63 -19.31 -10.66
CA LYS A 318 5.37 -20.46 -10.06
C LYS A 318 6.43 -21.10 -10.97
N ASN A 319 6.27 -20.96 -12.28
CA ASN A 319 7.17 -21.47 -13.31
C ASN A 319 8.21 -20.42 -13.78
N GLY A 320 8.25 -19.24 -13.14
CA GLY A 320 9.13 -18.14 -13.52
C GLY A 320 8.67 -17.34 -14.74
N THR A 321 7.46 -17.57 -15.26
CA THR A 321 6.89 -16.71 -16.33
C THR A 321 6.22 -15.48 -15.73
N LEU A 322 6.21 -14.36 -16.46
CA LEU A 322 5.48 -13.15 -16.05
C LEU A 322 4.00 -13.48 -15.79
N GLU A 323 3.47 -13.02 -14.67
CA GLU A 323 2.03 -13.04 -14.44
C GLU A 323 1.37 -11.98 -15.32
N MET A 324 0.24 -12.34 -15.94
CA MET A 324 -0.51 -11.47 -16.83
C MET A 324 -1.80 -11.05 -16.13
N GLY A 325 -2.09 -9.75 -16.16
CA GLY A 325 -3.35 -9.17 -15.72
C GLY A 325 -4.32 -9.03 -16.90
N ASP A 326 -5.42 -8.31 -16.66
CA ASP A 326 -6.48 -8.15 -17.66
C ASP A 326 -6.31 -6.89 -18.53
N THR A 327 -5.57 -5.91 -18.03
CA THR A 327 -5.35 -4.61 -18.67
C THR A 327 -3.98 -4.50 -19.32
N ASN A 328 -3.89 -3.78 -20.43
CA ASN A 328 -2.63 -3.41 -21.04
C ASN A 328 -2.10 -2.12 -20.40
N ARG A 329 -0.82 -2.11 -20.03
CA ARG A 329 -0.07 -0.89 -19.69
C ARG A 329 1.14 -0.77 -20.61
N THR A 330 1.57 0.46 -20.86
CA THR A 330 2.73 0.76 -21.71
C THR A 330 3.92 1.10 -20.83
N TYR A 331 4.97 0.30 -20.94
CA TYR A 331 6.19 0.42 -20.12
C TYR A 331 7.37 0.76 -21.00
N HIS A 332 8.26 1.63 -20.54
CA HIS A 332 9.59 1.72 -21.10
C HIS A 332 10.38 0.46 -20.70
N THR A 333 10.97 -0.25 -21.67
CA THR A 333 11.70 -1.50 -21.40
C THR A 333 13.20 -1.27 -21.54
N PRO A 334 13.94 -0.97 -20.46
CA PRO A 334 15.40 -0.84 -20.51
C PRO A 334 16.08 -2.20 -20.75
N GLN A 335 17.36 -2.17 -21.16
CA GLN A 335 18.12 -3.40 -21.33
C GLN A 335 18.15 -4.22 -20.03
N GLY A 336 17.82 -5.51 -20.14
CA GLY A 336 17.67 -6.41 -18.98
C GLY A 336 16.23 -6.58 -18.50
N ASP A 337 15.28 -5.79 -19.02
CA ASP A 337 13.86 -5.96 -18.74
C ASP A 337 13.32 -7.26 -19.39
N PRO A 338 12.47 -8.05 -18.70
CA PRO A 338 11.81 -9.23 -19.26
C PRO A 338 11.03 -9.01 -20.57
N LEU A 339 10.52 -7.80 -20.79
CA LEU A 339 9.81 -7.41 -22.01
C LEU A 339 10.71 -6.75 -23.06
N TYR A 340 12.02 -6.62 -22.81
CA TYR A 340 12.94 -5.87 -23.65
C TYR A 340 12.91 -6.29 -25.13
N ARG A 341 12.61 -5.32 -26.01
CA ARG A 341 12.69 -5.45 -27.48
C ARG A 341 13.48 -4.34 -28.15
N GLY A 342 14.55 -3.87 -27.49
CA GLY A 342 15.45 -2.87 -28.06
C GLY A 342 15.25 -1.46 -27.52
N ASN A 343 15.05 -1.33 -26.21
CA ASN A 343 14.93 -0.06 -25.49
C ASN A 343 13.79 0.81 -26.04
N SER A 344 12.60 0.21 -26.10
CA SER A 344 11.35 0.75 -26.65
C SER A 344 10.27 0.88 -25.58
N TYR A 345 9.13 1.45 -25.96
CA TYR A 345 7.89 1.32 -25.21
C TYR A 345 7.16 0.05 -25.64
N GLU A 346 6.91 -0.85 -24.70
CA GLU A 346 6.19 -2.09 -24.94
C GLU A 346 4.85 -2.05 -24.21
N THR A 347 3.80 -2.40 -24.94
CA THR A 347 2.47 -2.56 -24.35
C THR A 347 2.29 -4.02 -23.96
N SER A 348 2.01 -4.26 -22.69
CA SER A 348 1.91 -5.60 -22.15
C SER A 348 0.83 -5.68 -21.08
N LYS A 349 0.27 -6.89 -20.93
CA LYS A 349 -0.58 -7.25 -19.79
C LYS A 349 0.23 -7.76 -18.59
N ALA A 350 1.55 -7.86 -18.72
CA ALA A 350 2.40 -8.29 -17.63
C ALA A 350 2.17 -7.38 -16.41
N ILE A 351 2.01 -8.00 -15.24
CA ILE A 351 1.77 -7.29 -14.00
C ILE A 351 3.10 -6.70 -13.53
N CYS A 352 3.21 -5.39 -13.62
CA CYS A 352 4.25 -4.63 -12.94
C CYS A 352 3.76 -4.32 -11.52
N ASN A 353 4.53 -4.72 -10.50
CA ASN A 353 4.17 -4.41 -9.12
C ASN A 353 4.44 -2.95 -8.75
N GLU A 354 5.40 -2.33 -9.45
CA GLU A 354 5.84 -0.95 -9.26
C GLU A 354 6.74 -0.46 -10.41
N THR A 355 6.43 0.72 -10.93
CA THR A 355 7.25 1.51 -11.86
C THR A 355 8.12 2.54 -11.13
N ARG A 356 9.14 3.07 -11.81
CA ARG A 356 9.98 4.14 -11.23
C ARG A 356 9.17 5.40 -10.91
N MET A 357 8.17 5.73 -11.72
CA MET A 357 7.27 6.86 -11.48
C MET A 357 6.39 6.63 -10.24
N GLU A 358 5.73 5.48 -10.13
CA GLU A 358 4.90 5.16 -8.95
C GLU A 358 5.73 5.20 -7.65
N ARG A 359 6.99 4.75 -7.72
CA ARG A 359 7.97 4.85 -6.63
C ARG A 359 8.33 6.30 -6.30
N LEU A 360 8.58 7.14 -7.32
CA LEU A 360 8.83 8.57 -7.16
C LEU A 360 7.68 9.26 -6.44
N GLN A 361 6.45 9.03 -6.91
CA GLN A 361 5.26 9.64 -6.36
C GLN A 361 5.08 9.27 -4.89
N ARG A 362 5.28 8.00 -4.53
CA ARG A 362 5.23 7.55 -3.13
C ARG A 362 6.28 8.25 -2.28
N GLU A 363 7.56 8.16 -2.66
CA GLU A 363 8.67 8.65 -1.84
C GLU A 363 8.61 10.18 -1.67
N LEU A 364 8.28 10.92 -2.73
CA LEU A 364 8.13 12.36 -2.67
C LEU A 364 6.88 12.77 -1.88
N SER A 365 5.77 12.04 -2.00
CA SER A 365 4.56 12.31 -1.20
C SER A 365 4.80 12.08 0.29
N GLU A 366 5.46 10.98 0.67
CA GLU A 366 5.83 10.71 2.06
C GLU A 366 6.72 11.81 2.62
N LEU A 367 7.67 12.29 1.82
CA LEU A 367 8.56 13.38 2.21
C LEU A 367 7.77 14.68 2.41
N ILE A 368 6.95 15.08 1.43
CA ILE A 368 6.12 16.29 1.50
C ILE A 368 5.20 16.25 2.71
N GLN A 369 4.62 15.10 3.07
CA GLN A 369 3.79 14.95 4.27
C GLN A 369 4.56 15.19 5.57
N GLN A 370 5.86 14.86 5.60
CA GLN A 370 6.70 14.96 6.79
C GLN A 370 7.43 16.30 6.91
N LEU A 371 7.51 17.10 5.83
CA LEU A 371 8.17 18.40 5.86
C LEU A 371 7.58 19.31 6.97
N PRO A 372 8.42 20.01 7.76
CA PRO A 372 7.96 21.02 8.72
C PRO A 372 7.02 22.04 8.08
N GLN A 373 6.08 22.59 8.87
CA GLN A 373 5.09 23.54 8.35
C GLN A 373 5.71 24.83 7.82
N ASP A 374 6.86 25.24 8.37
CA ASP A 374 7.58 26.44 7.98
C ASP A 374 8.60 26.22 6.85
N THR A 375 8.69 25.01 6.29
CA THR A 375 9.55 24.73 5.13
C THR A 375 8.98 25.38 3.87
N LYS A 376 9.82 26.10 3.15
CA LYS A 376 9.54 26.63 1.81
C LYS A 376 10.00 25.64 0.75
N VAL A 377 9.11 25.33 -0.20
CA VAL A 377 9.34 24.31 -1.21
C VAL A 377 8.94 24.79 -2.61
N SER A 378 9.68 24.32 -3.61
CA SER A 378 9.25 24.32 -5.01
C SER A 378 9.32 22.89 -5.57
N LEU A 379 8.32 22.53 -6.37
CA LEU A 379 8.24 21.24 -7.06
C LEU A 379 8.26 21.47 -8.56
N GLU A 380 9.17 20.78 -9.23
CA GLU A 380 9.28 20.81 -10.68
C GLU A 380 9.57 19.41 -11.21
N VAL A 381 8.84 19.04 -12.25
CA VAL A 381 9.08 17.81 -13.01
C VAL A 381 9.59 18.20 -14.38
N PHE A 382 10.70 17.59 -14.77
CA PHE A 382 11.34 17.88 -16.05
C PHE A 382 11.18 16.72 -17.02
N SER A 383 10.93 17.09 -18.27
CA SER A 383 11.00 16.21 -19.42
C SER A 383 11.19 17.07 -20.67
N THR A 384 11.03 16.50 -21.86
CA THR A 384 11.15 17.27 -23.10
C THR A 384 10.06 18.36 -23.16
N PRO A 385 10.38 19.62 -23.54
CA PRO A 385 9.39 20.67 -23.65
C PRO A 385 8.20 20.29 -24.54
N GLY A 386 6.99 20.56 -24.04
CA GLY A 386 5.73 20.23 -24.73
C GLY A 386 5.14 18.85 -24.41
N TYR A 387 5.85 18.00 -23.66
CA TYR A 387 5.32 16.74 -23.15
C TYR A 387 4.68 16.92 -21.77
N PHE A 388 3.88 15.92 -21.35
CA PHE A 388 3.01 16.01 -20.18
C PHE A 388 3.75 16.42 -18.89
N ASN A 389 4.90 15.80 -18.65
CA ASN A 389 5.67 15.96 -17.42
C ASN A 389 6.78 17.02 -17.48
N ASN A 390 6.72 17.95 -18.45
CA ASN A 390 7.52 19.17 -18.40
C ASN A 390 6.70 20.30 -17.76
N ARG A 391 6.59 20.29 -16.43
CA ARG A 391 5.67 21.17 -15.69
C ARG A 391 6.16 21.46 -14.27
N GLN A 392 5.66 22.56 -13.74
CA GLN A 392 5.92 23.02 -12.38
C GLN A 392 4.62 22.99 -11.58
N TRP A 393 4.73 22.76 -10.28
CA TRP A 393 3.60 22.96 -9.39
C TRP A 393 3.17 24.42 -9.40
N ASP A 394 1.90 24.67 -9.71
CA ASP A 394 1.38 25.99 -10.01
C ASP A 394 1.68 27.04 -8.94
N LYS A 395 1.65 26.64 -7.66
CA LYS A 395 1.90 27.54 -6.54
C LYS A 395 3.37 27.98 -6.45
N SER A 396 4.30 27.14 -6.86
CA SER A 396 5.74 27.42 -6.79
C SER A 396 6.36 27.91 -8.11
N LYS A 397 5.54 28.26 -9.11
CA LYS A 397 6.01 28.79 -10.40
C LYS A 397 6.84 30.06 -10.28
N ASN A 398 6.56 30.87 -9.26
CA ASN A 398 7.21 32.16 -9.02
C ASN A 398 8.21 32.13 -7.86
N GLY A 399 8.66 30.95 -7.43
CA GLY A 399 9.60 30.79 -6.31
C GLY A 399 9.09 29.83 -5.24
N LEU A 400 9.80 29.78 -4.12
CA LEU A 400 9.46 28.87 -3.02
C LEU A 400 8.18 29.31 -2.31
N VAL A 401 7.35 28.35 -1.90
CA VAL A 401 6.15 28.59 -1.09
C VAL A 401 6.20 27.81 0.21
N THR A 402 5.75 28.41 1.30
CA THR A 402 5.68 27.76 2.61
C THR A 402 4.65 26.61 2.56
N ILE A 403 5.08 25.39 2.87
CA ILE A 403 4.26 24.19 2.69
C ILE A 403 3.08 24.10 3.66
N GLY A 404 3.21 24.70 4.85
CA GLY A 404 2.14 24.76 5.86
C GLY A 404 1.06 25.82 5.61
N ASP A 405 1.24 26.70 4.62
CA ASP A 405 0.28 27.78 4.37
C ASP A 405 -0.94 27.27 3.59
N GLY A 406 -2.14 27.44 4.16
CA GLY A 406 -3.40 27.07 3.52
C GLY A 406 -3.44 25.60 3.07
N ASN A 407 -3.87 25.36 1.83
CA ASN A 407 -3.89 24.04 1.20
C ASN A 407 -2.63 23.73 0.37
N ASN A 408 -1.49 24.37 0.67
CA ASN A 408 -0.24 24.15 -0.08
C ASN A 408 0.22 22.69 -0.03
N ARG A 409 0.17 22.07 1.15
CA ARG A 409 0.55 20.65 1.30
C ARG A 409 -0.31 19.72 0.46
N ASP A 410 -1.62 19.85 0.54
CA ASP A 410 -2.55 19.00 -0.22
C ASP A 410 -2.39 19.23 -1.73
N SER A 411 -2.25 20.48 -2.16
CA SER A 411 -2.02 20.81 -3.57
C SER A 411 -0.67 20.31 -4.09
N ALA A 412 0.36 20.29 -3.26
CA ALA A 412 1.65 19.69 -3.61
C ALA A 412 1.55 18.17 -3.76
N LEU A 413 0.80 17.51 -2.87
CA LEU A 413 0.53 16.07 -2.96
C LEU A 413 -0.29 15.72 -4.20
N GLU A 414 -1.29 16.53 -4.54
CA GLU A 414 -2.09 16.38 -5.76
C GLU A 414 -1.23 16.53 -7.03
N PHE A 415 -0.31 17.49 -7.04
CA PHE A 415 0.65 17.63 -8.14
C PHE A 415 1.52 16.38 -8.29
N VAL A 416 2.05 15.83 -7.20
CA VAL A 416 2.85 14.61 -7.22
C VAL A 416 2.02 13.39 -7.62
N SER A 417 0.78 13.25 -7.14
CA SER A 417 -0.07 12.13 -7.55
C SER A 417 -0.48 12.20 -9.02
N SER A 418 -0.39 13.37 -9.67
CA SER A 418 -0.75 13.52 -11.08
C SER A 418 0.35 13.11 -12.08
N LEU A 419 1.54 12.73 -11.61
CA LEU A 419 2.71 12.50 -12.49
C LEU A 419 2.55 11.32 -13.46
N ASP A 420 1.67 10.38 -13.16
CA ASP A 420 1.34 9.21 -13.97
C ASP A 420 -0.03 9.27 -14.66
N ASP A 421 -0.75 10.41 -14.60
CA ASP A 421 -2.10 10.60 -15.22
C ASP A 421 -2.15 10.39 -16.74
N GLN A 422 -1.00 10.24 -17.41
CA GLN A 422 -0.91 9.99 -18.84
C GLN A 422 0.03 8.81 -19.09
N PRO A 423 -0.12 8.07 -20.21
CA PRO A 423 0.78 6.97 -20.52
C PRO A 423 2.24 7.43 -20.66
N GLY A 424 3.19 6.61 -20.18
CA GLY A 424 4.63 6.91 -20.21
C GLY A 424 5.19 7.34 -21.56
N SER A 425 4.62 6.87 -22.66
CA SER A 425 5.01 7.27 -24.03
C SER A 425 4.75 8.76 -24.34
N THR A 426 3.92 9.44 -23.55
CA THR A 426 3.57 10.87 -23.69
C THR A 426 4.39 11.79 -22.79
N TRP A 427 5.34 11.23 -22.04
CA TRP A 427 6.13 11.97 -21.06
C TRP A 427 7.39 12.60 -21.65
N GLY A 428 7.86 12.11 -22.80
CA GLY A 428 9.02 12.66 -23.51
C GLY A 428 10.36 12.15 -22.95
N GLY A 429 11.47 12.70 -23.46
CA GLY A 429 12.83 12.34 -23.02
C GLY A 429 13.34 13.20 -21.86
N THR A 430 14.42 12.74 -21.23
CA THR A 430 15.12 13.42 -20.12
C THR A 430 15.73 14.74 -20.57
N ASN A 431 15.23 15.87 -20.09
CA ASN A 431 15.79 17.21 -20.36
C ASN A 431 15.74 18.08 -19.10
N PRO A 432 16.83 18.09 -18.30
CA PRO A 432 16.83 18.80 -17.01
C PRO A 432 17.22 20.28 -17.12
N TRP A 433 17.65 20.78 -18.28
CA TRP A 433 18.40 22.03 -18.40
C TRP A 433 17.65 23.26 -17.90
N ALA A 434 16.40 23.43 -18.32
CA ALA A 434 15.60 24.58 -17.92
C ALA A 434 15.25 24.55 -16.42
N GLY A 435 15.05 23.36 -15.84
CA GLY A 435 14.78 23.21 -14.42
C GLY A 435 16.02 23.43 -13.55
N LEU A 436 17.19 23.00 -14.03
CA LEU A 436 18.47 23.30 -13.38
C LEU A 436 18.75 24.80 -13.43
N GLU A 437 18.61 25.45 -14.58
CA GLU A 437 18.80 26.90 -14.74
C GLU A 437 17.93 27.69 -13.72
N ARG A 438 16.62 27.42 -13.68
CA ARG A 438 15.71 28.01 -12.68
C ARG A 438 16.14 27.75 -11.24
N SER A 439 16.65 26.56 -10.95
CA SER A 439 17.09 26.20 -9.60
C SER A 439 18.32 27.00 -9.17
N PHE A 440 19.28 27.24 -10.09
CA PHE A 440 20.45 28.07 -9.82
C PHE A 440 20.15 29.58 -9.85
N GLU A 441 19.11 30.02 -10.56
CA GLU A 441 18.61 31.40 -10.55
C GLU A 441 17.89 31.75 -9.23
N ASP A 442 17.21 30.79 -8.59
CA ASP A 442 16.44 31.01 -7.36
C ASP A 442 17.34 31.25 -6.15
N LYS A 443 17.67 32.52 -5.87
CA LYS A 443 18.55 32.93 -4.76
C LYS A 443 17.96 32.66 -3.37
N GLU A 444 16.68 32.26 -3.25
CA GLU A 444 16.07 31.92 -1.97
C GLU A 444 16.37 30.47 -1.56
N ALA A 445 16.47 29.54 -2.51
CA ALA A 445 16.81 28.15 -2.21
C ALA A 445 18.24 28.00 -1.66
N ASP A 446 18.46 27.08 -0.72
CA ASP A 446 19.81 26.63 -0.32
C ASP A 446 20.05 25.16 -0.65
N THR A 447 19.00 24.39 -0.95
CA THR A 447 19.14 22.96 -1.27
C THR A 447 18.29 22.57 -2.48
N LEU A 448 18.88 21.81 -3.38
CA LEU A 448 18.22 21.17 -4.53
C LEU A 448 18.30 19.65 -4.40
N TYR A 449 17.16 18.98 -4.46
CA TYR A 449 17.05 17.54 -4.65
C TYR A 449 16.77 17.26 -6.12
N PHE A 450 17.77 16.70 -6.80
CA PHE A 450 17.75 16.43 -8.24
C PHE A 450 17.71 14.92 -8.52
N LEU A 451 16.59 14.42 -9.04
CA LEU A 451 16.40 12.99 -9.27
C LEU A 451 16.25 12.70 -10.77
N SER A 452 16.96 11.68 -11.26
CA SER A 452 16.88 11.19 -12.65
C SER A 452 17.10 9.69 -12.73
N ASP A 453 16.44 9.01 -13.68
CA ASP A 453 16.70 7.59 -13.95
C ASP A 453 17.67 7.34 -15.10
N GLY A 454 18.20 8.42 -15.70
CA GLY A 454 19.11 8.32 -16.84
C GLY A 454 19.89 9.58 -17.17
N LEU A 455 20.65 9.49 -18.26
CA LEU A 455 21.37 10.62 -18.86
C LEU A 455 20.39 11.51 -19.64
N PRO A 456 20.67 12.82 -19.72
CA PRO A 456 19.92 13.74 -20.58
C PRO A 456 19.88 13.26 -22.03
N THR A 457 18.72 13.39 -22.67
CA THR A 457 18.51 13.07 -24.09
C THR A 457 18.85 14.22 -25.03
N THR A 458 19.12 15.40 -24.46
CA THR A 458 19.40 16.63 -25.22
C THR A 458 20.73 17.21 -24.80
N LYS A 459 21.45 17.82 -25.76
CA LYS A 459 22.70 18.52 -25.46
C LYS A 459 22.44 19.84 -24.73
N LEU A 460 23.36 20.23 -23.85
CA LEU A 460 23.43 21.57 -23.27
C LEU A 460 24.55 22.33 -23.98
N SER A 461 24.25 23.48 -24.57
CA SER A 461 25.28 24.34 -25.17
C SER A 461 25.79 25.35 -24.16
N ILE A 462 27.09 25.29 -23.89
CA ILE A 462 27.81 26.14 -22.94
C ILE A 462 28.78 27.02 -23.75
N PRO A 463 29.09 28.27 -23.32
CA PRO A 463 30.09 29.07 -24.01
C PRO A 463 31.44 28.35 -24.12
N GLY A 464 31.80 27.92 -25.34
CA GLY A 464 33.07 27.27 -25.65
C GLY A 464 33.09 25.74 -25.57
N GLU A 465 32.01 25.08 -25.14
CA GLU A 465 31.91 23.62 -25.04
C GLU A 465 30.43 23.16 -25.06
N ASP A 466 30.13 21.95 -25.51
CA ASP A 466 28.79 21.36 -25.40
C ASP A 466 28.82 20.19 -24.39
N ALA A 467 27.85 20.10 -23.48
CA ALA A 467 27.63 18.88 -22.70
C ALA A 467 26.69 17.94 -23.48
N SER A 468 27.15 16.73 -23.76
CA SER A 468 26.42 15.76 -24.58
C SER A 468 26.80 14.32 -24.23
N TYR A 469 26.19 13.35 -24.89
CA TYR A 469 26.54 11.93 -24.72
C TYR A 469 28.02 11.63 -25.00
N SER A 470 28.70 12.38 -25.88
CA SER A 470 30.10 12.09 -26.21
C SER A 470 31.10 12.43 -25.10
N ASN A 471 30.69 13.19 -24.09
CA ASN A 471 31.51 13.57 -22.94
C ASN A 471 30.82 13.29 -21.60
N ASP A 472 29.87 12.35 -21.59
CA ASP A 472 29.07 11.94 -20.43
C ASP A 472 28.42 13.14 -19.70
N PHE A 473 28.16 14.23 -20.41
CA PHE A 473 27.63 15.49 -19.86
C PHE A 473 28.48 16.15 -18.76
N ARG A 474 29.73 15.75 -18.56
CA ARG A 474 30.64 16.33 -17.55
C ARG A 474 30.78 17.87 -17.62
N PRO A 475 30.77 18.52 -18.81
CA PRO A 475 30.82 19.97 -18.87
C PRO A 475 29.62 20.66 -18.21
N ALA A 476 28.45 20.01 -18.16
CA ALA A 476 27.27 20.56 -17.48
C ALA A 476 27.51 20.68 -15.97
N ALA A 477 28.10 19.66 -15.35
CA ALA A 477 28.43 19.70 -13.92
C ALA A 477 29.40 20.85 -13.58
N THR A 478 30.41 21.06 -14.43
CA THR A 478 31.37 22.16 -14.27
C THR A 478 30.72 23.53 -14.48
N TYR A 479 29.84 23.64 -15.48
CA TYR A 479 29.10 24.87 -15.76
C TYR A 479 28.22 25.30 -14.58
N TYR A 480 27.37 24.40 -14.08
CA TYR A 480 26.47 24.72 -12.97
C TYR A 480 27.21 24.93 -11.64
N ALA A 481 28.30 24.20 -11.39
CA ALA A 481 29.15 24.45 -10.23
C ALA A 481 29.76 25.86 -10.26
N LYS A 482 30.25 26.30 -11.43
CA LYS A 482 30.77 27.65 -11.62
C LYS A 482 29.68 28.71 -11.43
N LEU A 483 28.49 28.48 -11.96
CA LEU A 483 27.32 29.35 -11.76
C LEU A 483 26.98 29.49 -10.25
N ASN A 484 27.07 28.38 -9.51
CA ASN A 484 26.89 28.37 -8.06
C ASN A 484 27.92 29.24 -7.33
N GLU A 485 29.20 29.07 -7.66
CA GLU A 485 30.30 29.80 -7.04
C GLU A 485 30.25 31.31 -7.37
N GLU A 486 30.04 31.65 -8.64
CA GLU A 486 30.13 33.03 -9.11
C GLU A 486 28.89 33.86 -8.75
N GLU A 487 27.69 33.29 -8.90
CA GLU A 487 26.43 34.03 -8.77
C GLU A 487 25.68 33.80 -7.45
N ARG A 488 26.13 32.86 -6.60
CA ARG A 488 25.46 32.54 -5.33
C ARG A 488 26.39 32.60 -4.12
N GLN A 489 27.39 33.48 -4.17
CA GLN A 489 28.45 33.64 -3.15
C GLN A 489 27.95 33.68 -1.70
N THR A 490 26.79 34.28 -1.43
CA THR A 490 26.24 34.40 -0.07
C THR A 490 25.38 33.22 0.37
N LYS A 491 24.81 32.48 -0.60
CA LYS A 491 23.90 31.35 -0.35
C LYS A 491 24.06 30.30 -1.47
N PRO A 492 25.19 29.56 -1.46
CA PRO A 492 25.43 28.50 -2.44
C PRO A 492 24.30 27.47 -2.39
N LEU A 493 23.90 26.99 -3.56
CA LEU A 493 22.92 25.91 -3.69
C LEU A 493 23.63 24.57 -3.51
N GLN A 494 23.23 23.82 -2.48
CA GLN A 494 23.69 22.45 -2.28
C GLN A 494 22.87 21.49 -3.15
N VAL A 495 23.50 20.81 -4.12
CA VAL A 495 22.78 19.88 -5.02
C VAL A 495 22.93 18.44 -4.54
N ASN A 496 21.88 17.92 -3.92
CA ASN A 496 21.74 16.50 -3.62
C ASN A 496 21.15 15.79 -4.83
N SER A 497 21.86 14.83 -5.40
CA SER A 497 21.40 14.13 -6.60
C SER A 497 21.20 12.63 -6.38
N THR A 498 20.17 12.10 -7.03
CA THR A 498 19.81 10.69 -6.96
C THR A 498 19.66 10.13 -8.37
N SER A 499 20.46 9.13 -8.69
CA SER A 499 20.33 8.36 -9.92
C SER A 499 19.62 7.03 -9.64
N VAL A 500 18.50 6.79 -10.32
CA VAL A 500 17.68 5.58 -10.13
C VAL A 500 18.05 4.53 -11.18
N MET A 501 18.47 3.35 -10.74
CA MET A 501 18.90 2.18 -11.54
C MET A 501 20.10 2.40 -12.45
N LEU A 502 20.11 3.43 -13.30
CA LEU A 502 21.22 3.75 -14.19
C LEU A 502 22.20 4.70 -13.51
N SER A 503 23.50 4.52 -13.77
CA SER A 503 24.53 5.43 -13.27
C SER A 503 24.55 6.73 -14.05
N SER A 504 24.67 7.85 -13.35
CA SER A 504 24.75 9.18 -13.98
C SER A 504 25.98 9.94 -13.46
N PRO A 505 27.19 9.69 -14.01
CA PRO A 505 28.44 10.22 -13.46
C PRO A 505 28.50 11.74 -13.37
N TRP A 506 27.82 12.47 -14.26
CA TRP A 506 27.78 13.93 -14.20
C TRP A 506 26.93 14.46 -13.03
N MET A 507 25.90 13.72 -12.60
CA MET A 507 25.12 14.07 -11.42
C MET A 507 25.96 13.91 -10.15
N GLU A 508 26.72 12.82 -10.07
CA GLU A 508 27.69 12.60 -9.01
C GLU A 508 28.73 13.74 -8.95
N ASP A 509 29.26 14.14 -10.11
CA ASP A 509 30.22 15.24 -10.22
C ASP A 509 29.60 16.59 -9.81
N LEU A 510 28.36 16.87 -10.24
CA LEU A 510 27.63 18.08 -9.87
C LEU A 510 27.39 18.16 -8.36
N SER A 511 26.93 17.07 -7.74
CA SER A 511 26.72 17.01 -6.28
C SER A 511 28.02 17.26 -5.53
N LYS A 512 29.11 16.58 -5.92
CA LYS A 512 30.43 16.78 -5.30
C LYS A 512 30.92 18.21 -5.40
N LYS A 513 30.76 18.86 -6.57
CA LYS A 513 31.18 20.24 -6.80
C LYS A 513 30.32 21.29 -6.09
N THR A 514 29.13 20.92 -5.65
CA THR A 514 28.18 21.81 -4.96
C THR A 514 27.99 21.42 -3.49
N GLU A 515 28.93 20.65 -2.93
CA GLU A 515 28.92 20.19 -1.54
C GLU A 515 27.68 19.35 -1.15
N GLY A 516 26.96 18.79 -2.13
CA GLY A 516 25.81 17.92 -1.91
C GLY A 516 26.14 16.43 -1.90
N ASN A 517 25.12 15.64 -1.62
CA ASN A 517 25.19 14.18 -1.55
C ASN A 517 24.75 13.53 -2.86
N TYR A 518 25.44 12.46 -3.27
CA TYR A 518 25.05 11.61 -4.41
C TYR A 518 24.55 10.26 -3.93
N ILE A 519 23.45 9.79 -4.48
CA ILE A 519 22.88 8.47 -4.21
C ILE A 519 22.68 7.73 -5.53
N GLN A 520 23.21 6.51 -5.60
CA GLN A 520 22.77 5.52 -6.57
C GLN A 520 21.74 4.62 -5.91
N SER A 521 20.47 4.74 -6.30
CA SER A 521 19.43 3.78 -5.89
C SER A 521 19.37 2.64 -6.90
N GLN A 522 19.27 1.40 -6.41
CA GLN A 522 19.02 0.23 -7.25
C GLN A 522 17.54 -0.05 -7.37
#